data_AF-A0A5N5H8U2-F1
#
_entry.id   AF-A0A5N5H8U2-F1
#
_cell.length_a   1.000
_cell.length_b   1.000
_cell.length_c   1.000
_cell.angle_alpha   90.00
_cell.angle_beta   90.00
_cell.angle_gamma   90.00
#
_symmetry.space_group_name_H-M   'P 1'
#
loop_
_entity.id
_entity.type
_entity.pdbx_description
1 polymer ?
#
loop_
_entity_poly.entity_id
_entity_poly.type
_entity_poly.pdbx_seq_one_letter_code
_entity_poly.pdbx_strand_id
1 'polypeptide(L)'
;MAEVLGWEPRAPIVAKCDRKRVLSSWAPYCGDMAPAEFQIEFSSVRRLTPRQFVEKLVKELGVRGVVAGENYRFGYKAAGDATELVRLCEEYGIEAYIINSVMDKNEYSINIQSSDLKDRGQVSSTRVRRALAVGDMKYVSQLLGRQHRLIMSTAKDQEGFAGSKHKVISSKV
;
A
#
# COMPACT_ATOMS: atom_id res chain seq x y z
N MET A 1 -12.14 -10.60 -4.93
CA MET A 1 -11.31 -10.50 -6.14
C MET A 1 -10.31 -11.65 -6.22
N ALA A 2 -9.52 -11.93 -5.18
CA ALA A 2 -8.61 -13.08 -5.14
C ALA A 2 -9.33 -14.43 -5.36
N GLU A 3 -10.43 -14.67 -4.63
CA GLU A 3 -11.25 -15.89 -4.79
C GLU A 3 -11.83 -16.07 -6.20
N VAL A 4 -12.32 -14.98 -6.81
CA VAL A 4 -12.87 -14.98 -8.18
C VAL A 4 -11.79 -15.28 -9.24
N LEU A 5 -10.53 -15.01 -8.93
CA LEU A 5 -9.38 -15.23 -9.80
C LEU A 5 -8.57 -16.49 -9.41
N GLY A 6 -9.03 -17.26 -8.41
CA GLY A 6 -8.32 -18.44 -7.89
C GLY A 6 -6.99 -18.12 -7.20
N TRP A 7 -6.77 -16.86 -6.79
CA TRP A 7 -5.55 -16.46 -6.09
C TRP A 7 -5.64 -16.80 -4.61
N GLU A 8 -4.57 -17.36 -4.06
CA GLU A 8 -4.49 -17.62 -2.62
C GLU A 8 -4.70 -16.32 -1.81
N PRO A 9 -5.55 -16.33 -0.77
CA PRO A 9 -5.72 -15.19 0.11
C PRO A 9 -4.38 -14.84 0.77
N ARG A 10 -3.90 -13.61 0.55
CA ARG A 10 -2.68 -13.11 1.19
C ARG A 10 -3.05 -12.26 2.39
N ALA A 11 -2.49 -12.60 3.56
CA ALA A 11 -2.61 -11.75 4.73
C ALA A 11 -2.10 -10.32 4.44
N PRO A 12 -2.77 -9.28 4.98
CA PRO A 12 -2.32 -7.92 4.79
C PRO A 12 -1.00 -7.68 5.56
N ILE A 13 -0.09 -6.90 4.96
CA ILE A 13 1.17 -6.49 5.62
C ILE A 13 0.89 -5.64 6.88
N VAL A 14 -0.28 -4.99 6.93
CA VAL A 14 -0.73 -4.18 8.06
C VAL A 14 -2.13 -4.64 8.43
N ALA A 15 -2.32 -5.07 9.68
CA ALA A 15 -3.65 -5.43 10.18
C ALA A 15 -4.62 -4.24 10.06
N LYS A 16 -5.88 -4.50 9.73
CA LYS A 16 -6.90 -3.43 9.53
C LYS A 16 -7.01 -2.52 10.75
N CYS A 17 -6.97 -3.08 11.95
CA CYS A 17 -7.00 -2.33 13.22
C CYS A 17 -5.74 -1.48 13.46
N ASP A 18 -4.60 -1.80 12.84
CA ASP A 18 -3.35 -1.05 12.99
C ASP A 18 -3.19 0.07 11.96
N ARG A 19 -4.06 0.14 10.93
CA ARG A 19 -3.93 1.12 9.83
C ARG A 19 -3.96 2.56 10.34
N LYS A 20 -4.84 2.87 11.30
CA LYS A 20 -4.93 4.22 11.89
C LYS A 20 -3.59 4.66 12.48
N ARG A 21 -2.91 3.79 13.23
CA ARG A 21 -1.58 4.09 13.79
C ARG A 21 -0.56 4.42 12.71
N VAL A 22 -0.54 3.63 11.62
CA VAL A 22 0.38 3.85 10.51
C VAL A 22 0.10 5.19 9.82
N LEU A 23 -1.16 5.50 9.55
CA LEU A 23 -1.55 6.78 8.95
C LEU A 23 -1.21 7.96 9.88
N SER A 24 -1.48 7.84 11.18
CA SER A 24 -1.11 8.88 12.16
C SER A 24 0.39 9.14 12.22
N SER A 25 1.24 8.12 11.96
CA SER A 25 2.69 8.33 11.90
C SER A 25 3.15 9.24 10.75
N TRP A 26 2.28 9.50 9.77
CA TRP A 26 2.58 10.37 8.63
C TRP A 26 2.15 11.82 8.86
N ALA A 27 1.41 12.13 9.93
CA ALA A 27 0.91 13.47 10.21
C ALA A 27 2.01 14.57 10.15
N PRO A 28 3.23 14.38 10.70
CA PRO A 28 4.29 15.39 10.62
C PRO A 28 4.74 15.74 9.19
N TYR A 29 4.48 14.86 8.21
CA TYR A 29 4.79 15.07 6.80
C TYR A 29 3.59 15.58 5.99
N CYS A 30 2.43 15.73 6.64
CA CYS A 30 1.15 16.09 6.03
C CYS A 30 0.52 17.30 6.73
N GLY A 31 1.34 18.28 7.16
CA GLY A 31 0.87 19.49 7.84
C GLY A 31 0.22 19.20 9.20
N ASP A 32 0.81 18.27 9.96
CA ASP A 32 0.32 17.77 11.24
C ASP A 32 -1.08 17.13 11.19
N MET A 33 -1.55 16.75 10.00
CA MET A 33 -2.82 16.07 9.79
C MET A 33 -2.59 14.62 9.36
N ALA A 34 -3.15 13.67 10.10
CA ALA A 34 -3.11 12.26 9.72
C ALA A 34 -3.95 12.03 8.45
N PRO A 35 -3.41 11.40 7.41
CA PRO A 35 -4.19 11.06 6.22
C PRO A 35 -5.39 10.16 6.58
N ALA A 36 -6.55 10.49 6.01
CA ALA A 36 -7.74 9.67 6.13
C ALA A 36 -7.77 8.60 5.03
N GLU A 37 -8.29 7.41 5.35
CA GLU A 37 -8.54 6.37 4.37
C GLU A 37 -9.95 6.52 3.79
N PHE A 38 -10.05 6.49 2.47
CA PHE A 38 -11.31 6.41 1.74
C PHE A 38 -11.36 5.12 0.94
N GLN A 39 -12.44 4.36 1.06
CA GLN A 39 -12.61 3.07 0.37
C GLN A 39 -13.73 3.19 -0.66
N ILE A 40 -13.42 2.78 -1.88
CA ILE A 40 -14.38 2.68 -2.98
C ILE A 40 -14.56 1.21 -3.30
N GLU A 41 -15.81 0.77 -3.38
CA GLU A 41 -16.14 -0.58 -3.81
C GLU A 41 -15.64 -0.81 -5.23
N PHE A 42 -14.75 -1.78 -5.41
CA PHE A 42 -14.11 -2.02 -6.71
C PHE A 42 -15.14 -2.33 -7.81
N SER A 43 -16.24 -3.00 -7.45
CA SER A 43 -17.37 -3.29 -8.35
C SER A 43 -17.97 -2.03 -8.99
N SER A 44 -17.97 -0.90 -8.28
CA SER A 44 -18.51 0.38 -8.74
C SER A 44 -17.61 1.09 -9.76
N VAL A 45 -16.30 0.81 -9.74
CA VAL A 45 -15.31 1.50 -10.59
C VAL A 45 -14.69 0.62 -11.67
N ARG A 46 -14.76 -0.72 -11.54
CA ARG A 46 -14.01 -1.65 -12.41
C ARG A 46 -14.36 -1.59 -13.89
N ARG A 47 -15.55 -1.08 -14.24
CA ARG A 47 -16.04 -0.97 -15.63
C ARG A 47 -15.88 0.43 -16.22
N LEU A 48 -15.45 1.40 -15.41
CA LEU A 48 -15.30 2.78 -15.86
C LEU A 48 -14.12 2.89 -16.83
N THR A 49 -14.27 3.66 -17.89
CA THR A 49 -13.12 4.08 -18.70
C THR A 49 -12.19 4.97 -17.86
N PRO A 50 -10.92 5.17 -18.28
CA PRO A 50 -10.02 6.12 -17.61
C PRO A 50 -10.67 7.51 -17.41
N ARG A 51 -11.31 8.04 -18.46
CA ARG A 51 -12.03 9.33 -18.40
C ARG A 51 -13.16 9.31 -17.37
N GLN A 52 -14.03 8.30 -17.40
CA GLN A 52 -15.14 8.19 -16.45
C GLN A 52 -14.66 8.04 -15.00
N PHE A 53 -13.53 7.37 -14.80
CA PHE A 53 -12.92 7.25 -13.48
C PHE A 53 -12.45 8.61 -12.95
N VAL A 54 -11.71 9.38 -13.75
CA VAL A 54 -11.26 10.73 -13.35
C VAL A 54 -12.44 11.67 -13.14
N GLU A 55 -13.45 11.62 -14.03
CA GLU A 55 -14.69 12.38 -13.88
C GLU A 55 -15.37 12.10 -12.53
N LYS A 56 -15.45 10.81 -12.14
CA LYS A 56 -15.99 10.41 -10.84
C LYS A 56 -15.18 10.97 -9.67
N LEU A 57 -13.85 10.92 -9.75
CA LEU A 57 -12.99 11.49 -8.70
C LEU A 57 -13.26 13.00 -8.49
N VAL A 58 -13.38 13.75 -9.59
CA VAL A 58 -13.56 15.20 -9.52
C VAL A 58 -14.99 15.56 -9.12
N LYS A 59 -15.99 15.02 -9.83
CA LYS A 59 -17.38 15.45 -9.69
C LYS A 59 -18.10 14.83 -8.49
N GLU A 60 -17.81 13.58 -8.16
CA GLU A 60 -18.52 12.89 -7.08
C GLU A 60 -17.74 12.89 -5.76
N LEU A 61 -16.42 12.78 -5.82
CA LEU A 61 -15.57 12.73 -4.61
C LEU A 61 -14.95 14.07 -4.24
N GLY A 62 -15.10 15.10 -5.09
CA GLY A 62 -14.57 16.43 -4.83
C GLY A 62 -13.04 16.49 -4.78
N VAL A 63 -12.35 15.57 -5.47
CA VAL A 63 -10.89 15.54 -5.50
C VAL A 63 -10.36 16.78 -6.22
N ARG A 64 -9.39 17.46 -5.58
CA ARG A 64 -8.76 18.68 -6.10
C ARG A 64 -7.34 18.48 -6.63
N GLY A 65 -6.73 17.34 -6.31
CA GLY A 65 -5.42 16.96 -6.79
C GLY A 65 -5.19 15.46 -6.56
N VAL A 66 -4.35 14.85 -7.40
CA VAL A 66 -4.07 13.42 -7.39
C VAL A 66 -2.57 13.21 -7.28
N VAL A 67 -2.15 12.25 -6.45
CA VAL A 67 -0.77 11.79 -6.39
C VAL A 67 -0.78 10.28 -6.63
N ALA A 68 0.02 9.82 -7.59
CA ALA A 68 0.11 8.41 -7.96
C ALA A 68 1.56 7.99 -8.21
N GLY A 69 1.85 6.69 -8.10
CA GLY A 69 3.13 6.13 -8.52
C GLY A 69 3.22 5.97 -10.03
N GLU A 70 4.44 5.98 -10.59
CA GLU A 70 4.68 5.78 -12.03
C GLU A 70 4.11 4.47 -12.60
N ASN A 71 3.98 3.44 -11.75
CA ASN A 71 3.43 2.14 -12.11
C ASN A 71 1.90 2.03 -11.95
N TYR A 72 1.22 3.15 -11.67
CA TYR A 72 -0.21 3.18 -11.48
C TYR A 72 -0.97 2.87 -12.77
N ARG A 73 -1.99 2.03 -12.66
CA ARG A 73 -2.88 1.65 -13.76
C ARG A 73 -4.33 1.71 -13.30
N PHE A 74 -5.20 2.22 -14.15
CA PHE A 74 -6.61 2.45 -13.80
C PHE A 74 -7.53 2.31 -15.02
N GLY A 75 -8.83 2.45 -14.76
CA GLY A 75 -9.87 2.23 -15.77
C GLY A 75 -10.06 0.74 -16.12
N TYR A 76 -11.05 0.49 -16.96
CA TYR A 76 -11.44 -0.85 -17.39
C TYR A 76 -10.24 -1.56 -18.03
N LYS A 77 -9.94 -2.77 -17.53
CA LYS A 77 -8.78 -3.58 -17.96
C LYS A 77 -7.43 -2.86 -17.84
N ALA A 78 -7.27 -1.95 -16.88
CA ALA A 78 -6.02 -1.22 -16.68
C ALA A 78 -5.55 -0.45 -17.94
N ALA A 79 -6.53 0.06 -18.71
CA ALA A 79 -6.29 0.76 -19.97
C ALA A 79 -5.52 2.07 -19.76
N GLY A 80 -5.76 2.76 -18.65
CA GLY A 80 -5.07 4.00 -18.33
C GLY A 80 -3.79 3.80 -17.54
N ASP A 81 -2.82 4.67 -17.81
CA ASP A 81 -1.52 4.74 -17.16
C ASP A 81 -1.27 6.11 -16.51
N ALA A 82 -0.12 6.28 -15.86
CA ALA A 82 0.24 7.52 -15.18
C ALA A 82 0.21 8.75 -16.11
N THR A 83 0.64 8.61 -17.37
CA THR A 83 0.63 9.71 -18.35
C THR A 83 -0.80 10.10 -18.72
N GLU A 84 -1.68 9.11 -18.96
CA GLU A 84 -3.09 9.37 -19.22
C GLU A 84 -3.79 10.00 -18.02
N LEU A 85 -3.42 9.62 -16.79
CA LEU A 85 -3.94 10.25 -15.58
C LEU A 85 -3.64 11.75 -15.54
N VAL A 86 -2.39 12.15 -15.83
CA VAL A 86 -2.01 13.58 -15.86
C VAL A 86 -2.83 14.34 -16.89
N ARG A 87 -2.88 13.83 -18.12
CA ARG A 87 -3.65 14.45 -19.21
C ARG A 87 -5.12 14.64 -18.82
N LEU A 88 -5.76 13.59 -18.30
CA LEU A 88 -7.17 13.67 -17.92
C LEU A 88 -7.37 14.62 -16.74
N CYS A 89 -6.50 14.62 -15.73
CA CYS A 89 -6.60 15.54 -14.60
C CYS A 89 -6.54 17.01 -15.06
N GLU A 90 -5.62 17.33 -15.97
CA GLU A 90 -5.49 18.66 -16.58
C GLU A 90 -6.79 19.07 -17.32
N GLU A 91 -7.38 18.17 -18.10
CA GLU A 91 -8.67 18.42 -18.77
C GLU A 91 -9.83 18.71 -17.80
N TYR A 92 -9.80 18.13 -16.59
CA TYR A 92 -10.79 18.37 -15.55
C TYR A 92 -10.40 19.50 -14.58
N GLY A 93 -9.30 20.21 -14.83
CA GLY A 93 -8.86 21.36 -14.03
C GLY A 93 -8.31 21.00 -12.65
N ILE A 94 -7.73 19.80 -12.49
CA ILE A 94 -7.06 19.37 -11.25
C ILE A 94 -5.62 18.95 -11.53
N GLU A 95 -4.77 19.05 -10.52
CA GLU A 95 -3.35 18.71 -10.65
C GLU A 95 -3.11 17.21 -10.41
N ALA A 96 -2.17 16.63 -11.13
CA ALA A 96 -1.72 15.26 -10.93
C ALA A 96 -0.19 15.19 -10.81
N TYR A 97 0.29 14.56 -9.75
CA TYR A 97 1.72 14.35 -9.49
C TYR A 97 2.06 12.87 -9.57
N ILE A 98 2.96 12.52 -10.50
CA ILE A 98 3.48 11.17 -10.63
C ILE A 98 4.80 11.06 -9.89
N ILE A 99 4.86 10.17 -8.91
CA ILE A 99 6.02 9.94 -8.06
C ILE A 99 6.78 8.70 -8.54
N ASN A 100 8.09 8.85 -8.70
CA ASN A 100 8.98 7.76 -9.07
C ASN A 100 9.02 6.68 -7.98
N SER A 101 9.34 5.46 -8.39
CA SER A 101 9.50 4.36 -7.46
C SER A 101 10.57 4.65 -6.41
N VAL A 102 10.22 4.41 -5.14
CA VAL A 102 11.19 4.46 -4.05
C VAL A 102 12.12 3.27 -4.18
N MET A 103 13.41 3.54 -4.31
CA MET A 103 14.44 2.51 -4.45
C MET A 103 14.92 2.06 -3.07
N ASP A 104 15.22 0.77 -2.96
CA ASP A 104 15.85 0.21 -1.78
C ASP A 104 17.25 0.81 -1.60
N LYS A 105 17.60 1.09 -0.34
CA LYS A 105 18.89 1.64 0.05
C LYS A 105 19.99 0.59 0.06
N ASN A 106 19.65 -0.69 -0.03
CA ASN A 106 20.61 -1.77 -0.05
C ASN A 106 21.16 -1.99 -1.47
N GLU A 107 22.41 -1.60 -1.70
CA GLU A 107 23.11 -1.72 -3.01
C GLU A 107 23.10 -3.14 -3.57
N TYR A 108 23.12 -4.16 -2.71
CA TYR A 108 23.10 -5.57 -3.13
C TYR A 108 21.82 -5.95 -3.88
N SER A 109 20.68 -5.32 -3.58
CA SER A 109 19.41 -5.59 -4.27
C SER A 109 19.27 -4.93 -5.65
N ILE A 110 20.12 -3.96 -6.00
CA ILE A 110 20.14 -3.34 -7.33
C ILE A 110 20.82 -4.28 -8.35
N ASN A 111 21.73 -5.14 -7.88
CA ASN A 111 22.58 -6.00 -8.72
C ASN A 111 22.16 -7.47 -8.72
N ILE A 112 21.21 -7.90 -7.89
CA ILE A 112 20.64 -9.24 -8.00
C ILE A 112 19.78 -9.24 -9.25
N GLN A 113 20.17 -10.09 -10.22
CA GLN A 113 19.33 -10.52 -11.33
C GLN A 113 18.09 -11.21 -10.77
N SER A 114 17.15 -10.41 -10.25
CA SER A 114 15.79 -10.83 -9.96
C SER A 114 15.25 -11.40 -11.26
N SER A 115 14.79 -12.65 -11.21
CA SER A 115 14.11 -13.32 -12.33
C SER A 115 12.92 -12.51 -12.87
N ASP A 116 12.43 -11.56 -12.08
CA ASP A 116 11.48 -10.54 -12.49
C ASP A 116 12.24 -9.25 -12.86
N LEU A 117 12.53 -9.06 -14.15
CA LEU A 117 13.15 -7.85 -14.75
C LEU A 117 12.42 -6.52 -14.39
N LYS A 118 11.23 -6.60 -13.81
CA LYS A 118 10.39 -5.47 -13.40
C LYS A 118 10.73 -4.93 -12.01
N ASP A 119 11.34 -5.72 -11.13
CA ASP A 119 11.63 -5.32 -9.74
C ASP A 119 13.10 -4.90 -9.63
N ARG A 120 13.44 -3.70 -10.16
CA ARG A 120 14.80 -3.15 -10.25
C ARG A 120 15.37 -2.67 -8.90
N GLY A 121 15.04 -3.35 -7.81
CA GLY A 121 15.36 -2.89 -6.45
C GLY A 121 14.38 -1.86 -5.91
N GLN A 122 13.17 -1.74 -6.47
CA GLN A 122 12.09 -0.88 -5.94
C GLN A 122 11.53 -1.45 -4.62
N VAL A 123 11.27 -0.60 -3.63
CA VAL A 123 10.53 -1.00 -2.43
C VAL A 123 9.10 -1.38 -2.82
N SER A 124 8.75 -2.67 -2.66
CA SER A 124 7.46 -3.22 -3.10
C SER A 124 6.82 -4.15 -2.06
N SER A 125 5.49 -4.24 -2.08
CA SER A 125 4.77 -5.20 -1.20
C SER A 125 5.10 -6.67 -1.50
N THR A 126 5.59 -6.97 -2.71
CA THR A 126 6.08 -8.31 -3.07
C THR A 126 7.37 -8.60 -2.32
N ARG A 127 8.32 -7.67 -2.31
CA ARG A 127 9.60 -7.83 -1.60
C ARG A 127 9.43 -7.88 -0.09
N VAL A 128 8.55 -7.05 0.48
CA VAL A 128 8.22 -7.14 1.91
C VAL A 128 7.72 -8.53 2.26
N ARG A 129 6.84 -9.13 1.45
CA ARG A 129 6.34 -10.50 1.70
C ARG A 129 7.43 -11.56 1.52
N ARG A 130 8.32 -11.43 0.52
CA ARG A 130 9.47 -12.33 0.36
C ARG A 130 10.39 -12.27 1.59
N ALA A 131 10.70 -11.07 2.08
CA ALA A 131 11.52 -10.87 3.28
C ALA A 131 10.84 -11.44 4.55
N LEU A 132 9.52 -11.26 4.70
CA LEU A 132 8.74 -11.87 5.77
C LEU A 132 8.77 -13.40 5.70
N ALA A 133 8.67 -13.99 4.51
CA ALA A 133 8.65 -15.45 4.32
C ALA A 133 9.97 -16.12 4.75
N VAL A 134 11.09 -15.42 4.63
CA VAL A 134 12.41 -15.91 5.09
C VAL A 134 12.78 -15.43 6.50
N GLY A 135 11.90 -14.67 7.17
CA GLY A 135 12.11 -14.17 8.53
C GLY A 135 13.14 -13.03 8.67
N ASP A 136 13.52 -12.35 7.58
CA ASP A 136 14.46 -11.23 7.64
C ASP A 136 13.79 -9.95 8.13
N MET A 137 13.55 -9.88 9.44
CA MET A 137 12.83 -8.78 10.06
C MET A 137 13.59 -7.44 10.04
N LYS A 138 14.93 -7.49 9.94
CA LYS A 138 15.76 -6.28 9.80
C LYS A 138 15.47 -5.64 8.45
N TYR A 139 15.51 -6.44 7.39
CA TYR A 139 15.24 -5.98 6.04
C TYR A 139 13.77 -5.58 5.85
N VAL A 140 12.82 -6.32 6.43
CA VAL A 140 11.40 -5.91 6.47
C VAL A 140 11.25 -4.50 7.07
N SER A 141 11.95 -4.22 8.17
CA SER A 141 11.87 -2.91 8.83
C SER A 141 12.50 -1.80 7.99
N GLN A 142 13.56 -2.10 7.23
CA GLN A 142 14.17 -1.17 6.28
C GLN A 142 13.21 -0.83 5.13
N LEU A 143 12.58 -1.84 4.52
CA LEU A 143 11.62 -1.64 3.43
C LEU A 143 10.37 -0.89 3.88
N LEU A 144 9.87 -1.15 5.10
CA LEU A 144 8.68 -0.49 5.64
C LEU A 144 8.95 0.90 6.22
N GLY A 145 10.20 1.25 6.50
CA GLY A 145 10.56 2.46 7.25
C GLY A 145 10.10 2.44 8.72
N ARG A 146 9.66 1.28 9.23
CA ARG A 146 9.16 1.09 10.60
C ARG A 146 9.22 -0.38 10.99
N GLN A 147 9.13 -0.65 12.30
CA GLN A 147 9.01 -2.02 12.79
C GLN A 147 7.68 -2.66 12.35
N HIS A 148 7.76 -3.88 11.83
CA HIS A 148 6.60 -4.70 11.51
C HIS A 148 5.89 -5.16 12.80
N ARG A 149 4.56 -5.20 12.79
CA ARG A 149 3.75 -5.54 13.97
C ARG A 149 2.69 -6.56 13.60
N LEU A 150 2.60 -7.61 14.42
CA LEU A 150 1.49 -8.55 14.42
C LEU A 150 0.48 -8.14 15.50
N ILE A 151 -0.80 -8.26 15.18
CA ILE A 151 -1.88 -8.03 16.13
C ILE A 151 -2.73 -9.29 16.17
N MET A 152 -2.95 -9.79 17.38
CA MET A 152 -3.77 -10.96 17.65
C MET A 152 -4.77 -10.58 18.73
N SER A 153 -6.05 -10.86 18.49
CA SER A 153 -7.07 -10.85 19.53
C SER A 153 -7.05 -12.19 20.24
N THR A 154 -6.77 -12.20 21.54
CA THR A 154 -6.96 -13.38 22.38
C THR A 154 -8.37 -13.36 22.93
N ALA A 155 -9.13 -14.45 22.77
CA ALA A 155 -10.31 -14.65 23.60
C ALA A 155 -9.84 -14.76 25.06
N LYS A 156 -10.55 -14.13 26.01
CA LYS A 156 -10.35 -14.45 27.43
C LYS A 156 -10.69 -15.92 27.58
N ASP A 157 -9.68 -16.70 27.93
CA ASP A 157 -9.66 -18.09 28.41
C ASP A 157 -8.69 -18.94 27.59
N GLN A 158 -7.39 -18.69 27.77
CA GLN A 158 -6.37 -19.71 28.06
C GLN A 158 -5.14 -18.98 28.64
N GLU A 159 -4.88 -19.19 29.92
CA GLU A 159 -3.56 -18.92 30.49
C GLU A 159 -2.50 -19.69 29.69
N GLY A 160 -1.42 -19.00 29.30
CA GLY A 160 -0.23 -19.66 28.75
C GLY A 160 0.17 -19.20 27.35
N PHE A 161 0.48 -17.91 27.16
CA PHE A 161 1.47 -17.57 26.15
C PHE A 161 2.85 -17.59 26.82
N ALA A 162 3.52 -18.75 26.76
CA ALA A 162 4.93 -18.86 27.12
C ALA A 162 5.76 -18.07 26.10
N GLY A 163 5.94 -16.78 26.37
CA GLY A 163 6.68 -15.87 25.52
C GLY A 163 8.16 -16.27 25.45
N SER A 164 8.56 -16.87 24.32
CA SER A 164 9.92 -16.68 23.82
C SER A 164 10.17 -15.17 23.64
N LYS A 165 11.39 -14.73 23.96
CA LYS A 165 11.84 -13.36 24.26
C LYS A 165 11.67 -12.31 23.14
N HIS A 166 10.46 -12.11 22.62
CA HIS A 166 10.13 -10.98 21.76
C HIS A 166 8.99 -10.20 22.42
N LYS A 167 9.34 -9.05 23.02
CA LYS A 167 8.43 -8.12 23.71
C LYS A 167 7.16 -7.89 22.89
N VAL A 168 6.06 -8.53 23.28
CA VAL A 168 4.72 -8.20 22.80
C VAL A 168 4.27 -6.99 23.62
N ILE A 169 4.28 -5.81 23.02
CA ILE A 169 3.70 -4.62 23.64
C ILE A 169 2.18 -4.73 23.47
N SER A 170 1.53 -5.22 24.54
CA SER A 170 0.08 -5.12 24.70
C SER A 170 -0.25 -3.73 25.22
N SER A 171 -0.89 -2.90 24.38
CA SER A 171 -1.54 -1.68 24.83
C SER A 171 -2.93 -2.05 25.34
N LYS A 172 -3.12 -2.07 26.66
CA LYS A 172 -4.47 -2.08 27.26
C LYS A 172 -5.18 -0.78 26.88
N VAL A 173 -6.37 -0.90 26.29
CA VAL A 173 -7.37 0.17 26.21
C VAL A 173 -8.09 0.21 27.54
#